data_AF-W1YLI9-F1
#
_entry.id   AF-W1YLI9-F1
#
_cell.length_a   1.000
_cell.length_b   1.000
_cell.length_c   1.000
_cell.angle_alpha   90.00
_cell.angle_beta   90.00
_cell.angle_gamma   90.00
#
_symmetry.space_group_name_H-M   'P 1'
#
loop_
_entity.id
_entity.type
_entity.pdbx_description
1 polymer ?
#
loop_
_entity_poly.entity_id
_entity_poly.type
_entity_poly.pdbx_seq_one_letter_code
_entity_poly.pdbx_strand_id
1 'polypeptide(L)' 'ASGVGVERTFPLHSPRLAKIEVMRRGVVRRAKLYYLRNLTGKAARIREKR' A
#
# COMPACT_ATOMS: atom_id res chain seq x y z
N ALA A 1 -15.46 4.80 11.90
CA ALA A 1 -14.38 4.73 10.89
C ALA A 1 -15.03 4.68 9.52
N SER A 2 -14.85 5.71 8.69
CA SER A 2 -15.76 6.03 7.59
C SER A 2 -15.73 5.12 6.35
N GLY A 3 -15.17 3.89 6.42
CA GLY A 3 -15.27 2.87 5.37
C GLY A 3 -14.70 3.21 3.98
N VAL A 4 -14.21 4.44 3.76
CA VAL A 4 -13.73 4.95 2.48
C VAL A 4 -12.22 4.70 2.36
N GLY A 5 -11.80 4.05 1.27
CA GLY A 5 -10.39 3.87 0.91
C GLY A 5 -9.77 5.19 0.45
N VAL A 6 -8.58 5.51 0.95
CA VAL A 6 -7.84 6.74 0.63
C VAL A 6 -6.47 6.39 0.05
N GLU A 7 -6.12 6.98 -1.09
CA GLU A 7 -4.80 6.88 -1.68
C GLU A 7 -4.01 8.18 -1.48
N ARG A 8 -2.70 8.09 -1.23
CA ARG A 8 -1.80 9.24 -1.09
C ARG A 8 -0.47 8.93 -1.78
N THR A 9 0.02 9.89 -2.57
CA THR A 9 1.35 9.85 -3.18
C THR A 9 2.26 10.82 -2.47
N PHE A 10 3.40 10.34 -1.96
CA PHE A 10 4.38 11.15 -1.25
C PHE A 10 5.65 11.29 -2.08
N PRO A 11 6.20 12.52 -2.25
CA PRO A 11 7.54 12.69 -2.80
C PRO A 11 8.59 12.14 -1.83
N LEU A 12 9.50 11.30 -2.32
CA LEU A 12 10.49 10.58 -1.50
C LEU A 12 11.44 11.50 -0.73
N HIS A 13 11.83 12.62 -1.34
CA HIS A 13 12.79 13.58 -0.77
C HIS A 13 12.14 14.85 -0.20
N SER A 14 10.84 14.80 0.09
CA SER A 14 10.15 15.95 0.68
C SER A 14 10.56 16.14 2.15
N PRO A 15 10.91 17.37 2.59
CA PRO A 15 11.22 17.65 3.99
C PRO A 15 10.00 17.54 4.91
N ARG A 16 8.78 17.43 4.36
CA ARG A 16 7.55 17.25 5.13
C ARG A 16 7.39 15.84 5.70
N LEU A 17 8.22 14.88 5.27
CA LEU A 17 8.12 13.49 5.67
C LEU A 17 9.22 13.15 6.69
N ALA A 18 8.84 12.71 7.89
CA ALA A 18 9.78 12.47 8.98
C ALA A 18 10.54 11.14 8.83
N LYS A 19 9.84 10.04 8.54
CA LYS A 19 10.43 8.69 8.45
C LYS A 19 9.57 7.77 7.59
N ILE A 20 10.21 6.86 6.85
CA ILE A 20 9.56 5.74 6.15
C ILE A 20 10.03 4.44 6.81
N GLU A 21 9.09 3.66 7.35
CA GLU A 21 9.36 2.35 7.96
C GLU A 21 8.62 1.25 7.20
N VAL A 22 9.31 0.18 6.85
CA VAL A 22 8.70 -0.98 6.19
C VAL A 22 8.20 -1.95 7.26
N MET A 23 6.89 -1.94 7.49
CA MET A 23 6.25 -2.80 8.50
C MET A 23 6.25 -4.28 8.11
N ARG A 24 5.94 -4.60 6.83
CA ARG A 24 5.89 -5.97 6.29
C ARG A 24 6.28 -5.97 4.82
N ARG A 25 6.90 -7.06 4.34
CA ARG A 25 7.27 -7.24 2.93
C ARG A 25 6.30 -8.20 2.26
N GLY A 26 5.51 -7.72 1.29
CA GLY A 26 4.60 -8.56 0.50
C GLY A 26 5.24 -9.11 -0.79
N VAL A 27 4.77 -10.26 -1.27
CA VAL A 27 5.09 -10.79 -2.61
C VAL A 27 3.99 -10.41 -3.59
N VAL A 28 4.37 -9.69 -4.64
CA VAL A 28 3.48 -9.31 -5.74
C VAL A 28 4.17 -9.57 -7.07
N ARG A 29 3.37 -9.81 -8.12
CA ARG A 29 3.88 -10.02 -9.49
C ARG A 29 3.94 -8.75 -10.33
N ARG A 30 3.11 -7.75 -9.99
CA ARG A 30 2.99 -6.48 -10.74
C ARG A 30 3.68 -5.36 -9.96
N ALA A 31 4.40 -4.47 -10.67
CA ALA A 31 5.02 -3.29 -10.07
C ALA A 31 3.99 -2.22 -9.65
N LYS A 32 2.90 -2.09 -10.40
CA LYS A 32 1.79 -1.18 -10.10
C LYS A 32 0.57 -2.00 -9.66
N LEU A 33 0.03 -1.70 -8.48
CA LEU A 33 -1.03 -2.47 -7.82
C LEU A 33 -2.42 -1.85 -7.97
N TYR A 34 -2.70 -1.16 -9.09
CA TYR A 34 -3.99 -0.48 -9.31
C TYR A 34 -5.21 -1.42 -9.25
N TYR A 35 -5.01 -2.72 -9.50
CA TYR A 35 -6.07 -3.72 -9.38
C TYR A 35 -6.64 -3.82 -7.96
N LEU A 36 -5.90 -3.40 -6.93
CA LEU A 36 -6.38 -3.36 -5.55
C LEU A 36 -7.50 -2.35 -5.33
N ARG A 37 -7.63 -1.32 -6.19
CA ARG A 37 -8.73 -0.34 -6.13
C ARG A 37 -10.12 -0.98 -6.24
N ASN A 38 -10.20 -2.09 -6.97
CA ASN A 38 -11.44 -2.81 -7.22
C ASN A 38 -11.67 -3.95 -6.21
N LEU A 39 -10.73 -4.19 -5.30
CA LEU A 39 -10.80 -5.28 -4.33
C LEU A 39 -10.99 -4.72 -2.92
N THR A 40 -11.82 -5.37 -2.12
CA THR A 40 -12.05 -4.98 -0.72
C THR A 40 -11.95 -6.18 0.22
N GLY A 41 -11.70 -5.91 1.51
CA GLY A 41 -11.66 -6.93 2.55
C GLY A 41 -10.61 -8.02 2.31
N LYS A 42 -11.02 -9.29 2.46
CA LYS A 42 -10.12 -10.46 2.36
C LYS A 42 -9.49 -10.63 0.97
N ALA A 43 -10.15 -10.15 -0.08
CA ALA A 43 -9.68 -10.29 -1.46
C ALA A 43 -8.47 -9.39 -1.79
N ALA A 44 -8.31 -8.27 -1.08
CA ALA A 44 -7.20 -7.34 -1.29
C ALA A 44 -5.91 -7.74 -0.51
N ARG A 45 -5.93 -8.83 0.25
CA ARG A 45 -4.80 -9.23 1.12
C ARG A 45 -3.65 -9.81 0.31
N ILE A 46 -2.47 -9.21 0.45
CA ILE A 46 -1.22 -9.68 -0.17
C ILE A 46 -0.52 -10.68 0.75
N ARG A 47 0.10 -11.72 0.16
CA ARG A 47 0.90 -12.71 0.89
C ARG A 47 2.26 -12.13 1.28
N GLU A 48 2.74 -12.47 2.46
CA GLU A 48 4.05 -12.04 2.95
C GLU A 48 5.19 -12.78 2.26
N LYS A 49 6.31 -12.08 2.05
CA LYS A 49 7.56 -12.62 1.53
C LYS A 49 8.30 -13.26 2.69
N ARG A 50 8.17 -14.57 2.81
CA ARG A 50 8.97 -15.39 3.71
C ARG A 50 10.37 -15.58 3.14
#